data_AF-A0A176K4G4-F1
#
_entry.id   AF-A0A176K4G4-F1
#
_cell.length_a   1.000
_cell.length_b   1.000
_cell.length_c   1.000
_cell.angle_alpha   90.00
_cell.angle_beta   90.00
_cell.angle_gamma   90.00
#
_symmetry.space_group_name_H-M   'P 1'
#
loop_
_entity.id
_entity.type
_entity.pdbx_description
1 polymer ?
#
loop_
_entity_poly.entity_id
_entity_poly.type
_entity_poly.pdbx_seq_one_letter_code
_entity_poly.pdbx_strand_id
1 'polypeptide(L)'
;MKLEVKNFWQKAGAVAICKYVNSSYVLINGDTFELKKLKKDVFDSIPVNELYTANGKPWASNIRPFIKQYPKPEGLNRFFDNVNPGEKYCSYCGRLVEKTDEDSMISNPFSVKANNFANFYAYGHGYKTVCPDCQFLGVMAPLALFYTTSFSSSDKQITYIFPEGKTLEETLKINNWMDTIGAKSAYSNIKLSTKFYPSQPYETLLMTLYELFKKSRMLFNATYHLIQISDQGRTTTVLVNDSFDSVEKLQNLFKKLESLGGQLNDFLDSFIYKEEGKLITEIRESLSHKILKFNELERFLEMSIFKLDYPVKYLHEFMKSYIN
;
A
#
# COMPACT_ATOMS: atom_id res chain seq x y z
N MET A 1 11.35 -9.67 21.14
CA MET A 1 9.90 -9.49 20.86
C MET A 1 9.40 -10.73 20.14
N LYS A 2 8.28 -11.34 20.58
CA LYS A 2 7.63 -12.46 19.88
C LYS A 2 6.13 -12.22 19.84
N LEU A 3 5.54 -12.30 18.66
CA LEU A 3 4.15 -11.92 18.39
C LEU A 3 3.54 -12.84 17.34
N GLU A 4 2.26 -13.12 17.48
CA GLU A 4 1.42 -13.55 16.36
C GLU A 4 0.88 -12.28 15.68
N VAL A 5 1.23 -12.06 14.41
CA VAL A 5 0.77 -10.89 13.65
C VAL A 5 -0.56 -11.19 12.98
N LYS A 6 -1.54 -10.31 13.14
CA LYS A 6 -2.94 -10.57 12.76
C LYS A 6 -3.50 -9.58 11.77
N ASN A 7 -3.00 -8.34 11.78
CA ASN A 7 -3.50 -7.30 10.89
C ASN A 7 -2.43 -6.79 9.92
N PHE A 8 -2.93 -6.11 8.90
CA PHE A 8 -2.18 -5.42 7.87
C PHE A 8 -0.95 -4.66 8.40
N TRP A 9 -1.15 -3.76 9.37
CA TRP A 9 -0.07 -2.89 9.89
C TRP A 9 1.03 -3.70 10.59
N GLN A 10 0.66 -4.74 11.33
CA GLN A 10 1.62 -5.65 11.94
C GLN A 10 2.41 -6.44 10.90
N LYS A 11 1.73 -6.95 9.86
CA LYS A 11 2.40 -7.68 8.77
C LYS A 11 3.36 -6.78 8.01
N ALA A 12 2.93 -5.58 7.62
CA ALA A 12 3.78 -4.59 6.98
C ALA A 12 4.98 -4.20 7.85
N GLY A 13 4.77 -4.00 9.16
CA GLY A 13 5.85 -3.73 10.12
C GLY A 13 6.87 -4.85 10.23
N ALA A 14 6.40 -6.09 10.32
CA ALA A 14 7.26 -7.27 10.39
C ALA A 14 8.09 -7.44 9.10
N VAL A 15 7.46 -7.26 7.94
CA VAL A 15 8.13 -7.28 6.63
C VAL A 15 9.18 -6.17 6.54
N ALA A 16 8.85 -4.95 6.98
CA ALA A 16 9.80 -3.83 7.00
C ALA A 16 11.04 -4.15 7.85
N ILE A 17 10.85 -4.71 9.05
CA ILE A 17 11.98 -5.09 9.92
C ILE A 17 12.89 -6.11 9.23
N CYS A 18 12.35 -7.06 8.47
CA CYS A 18 13.15 -8.04 7.74
C CYS A 18 14.07 -7.42 6.68
N LYS A 19 13.79 -6.20 6.20
CA LYS A 19 14.65 -5.49 5.25
C LYS A 19 15.94 -4.96 5.88
N TYR A 20 15.92 -4.64 7.18
CA TYR A 20 17.03 -3.98 7.88
C TYR A 20 17.72 -4.86 8.92
N VAL A 21 17.20 -6.07 9.16
CA VAL A 21 17.73 -6.99 10.16
C VAL A 21 18.17 -8.29 9.51
N ASN A 22 19.37 -8.74 9.87
CA ASN A 22 19.90 -10.03 9.42
C ASN A 22 18.99 -11.19 9.87
N SER A 23 18.81 -12.19 8.99
CA SER A 23 17.95 -13.35 9.22
C SER A 23 18.28 -14.17 10.46
N SER A 24 19.49 -14.07 11.01
CA SER A 24 19.84 -14.69 12.31
C SER A 24 19.10 -14.07 13.51
N TYR A 25 18.63 -12.83 13.40
CA TYR A 25 17.94 -12.10 14.47
C TYR A 25 16.43 -12.00 14.27
N VAL A 26 15.90 -12.46 13.13
CA VAL A 26 14.47 -12.45 12.82
C VAL A 26 14.02 -13.82 12.36
N LEU A 27 12.97 -14.34 12.98
CA LEU A 27 12.33 -15.58 12.58
C LEU A 27 10.86 -15.29 12.24
N ILE A 28 10.44 -15.77 11.08
CA ILE A 28 9.03 -15.82 10.67
C ILE A 28 8.66 -17.29 10.46
N ASN A 29 7.57 -17.73 11.07
CA ASN A 29 6.99 -19.05 10.87
C ASN A 29 5.46 -18.92 10.86
N GLY A 30 4.83 -19.13 9.70
CA GLY A 30 3.42 -18.81 9.51
C GLY A 30 3.15 -17.33 9.80
N ASP A 31 2.31 -17.05 10.80
CA ASP A 31 2.00 -15.69 11.29
C ASP A 31 2.78 -15.29 12.55
N THR A 32 3.70 -16.14 13.01
CA THR A 32 4.55 -15.80 14.15
C THR A 32 5.75 -14.98 13.68
N PHE A 33 5.96 -13.83 14.29
CA PHE A 33 7.12 -12.97 14.14
C PHE A 33 7.94 -12.95 15.44
N GLU A 34 9.22 -13.28 15.35
CA GLU A 34 10.17 -13.20 16.47
C GLU A 34 11.37 -12.35 16.09
N LEU A 35 11.64 -11.32 16.89
CA LEU A 35 12.79 -10.42 16.79
C LEU A 35 13.66 -10.58 18.04
N LYS A 36 14.91 -11.00 17.84
CA LYS A 36 15.91 -11.20 18.90
C LYS A 36 16.80 -9.98 19.13
N LYS A 37 16.78 -9.00 18.22
CA LYS A 37 17.50 -7.73 18.33
C LYS A 37 16.69 -6.71 19.13
N LEU A 38 17.33 -5.75 19.78
CA LEU A 38 16.64 -4.64 20.43
C LEU A 38 15.95 -3.77 19.38
N LYS A 39 14.72 -3.31 19.66
CA LYS A 39 13.91 -2.48 18.74
C LYS A 39 14.61 -1.19 18.35
N LYS A 40 15.33 -0.58 19.31
CA LYS A 40 16.16 0.61 19.07
C LYS A 40 17.25 0.33 18.03
N ASP A 41 18.01 -0.75 18.18
CA ASP A 41 19.07 -1.11 17.23
C ASP A 41 18.55 -1.50 15.83
N VAL A 42 17.28 -1.90 15.73
CA VAL A 42 16.61 -2.09 14.44
C VAL A 42 16.32 -0.73 13.82
N PHE A 43 15.69 0.18 14.58
CA PHE A 43 15.35 1.52 14.09
C PHE A 43 16.60 2.32 13.68
N ASP A 44 17.66 2.27 14.50
CA ASP A 44 18.91 2.98 14.26
C ASP A 44 19.71 2.40 13.07
N SER A 45 19.38 1.19 12.61
CA SER A 45 19.99 0.58 11.42
C SER A 45 19.35 1.01 10.10
N ILE A 46 18.21 1.71 10.14
CA ILE A 46 17.52 2.18 8.94
C ILE A 46 18.34 3.31 8.31
N PRO A 47 18.66 3.24 7.01
CA PRO A 47 19.40 4.30 6.33
C PRO A 47 18.69 5.66 6.44
N VAL A 48 19.45 6.71 6.78
CA VAL A 48 18.92 8.07 6.98
C VAL A 48 18.15 8.56 5.74
N ASN A 49 18.58 8.18 4.54
CA ASN A 49 17.93 8.55 3.28
C ASN A 49 16.57 7.85 3.04
N GLU A 50 16.23 6.80 3.79
CA GLU A 50 14.91 6.18 3.77
C GLU A 50 13.94 6.84 4.76
N LEU A 51 14.47 7.55 5.76
CA LEU A 51 13.69 8.26 6.79
C LEU A 51 13.58 9.77 6.50
N TYR A 52 14.65 10.36 5.94
CA TYR A 52 14.84 11.79 5.77
C TYR A 52 15.37 12.11 4.37
N THR A 53 15.07 13.31 3.88
CA THR A 53 15.76 13.88 2.71
C THR A 53 17.16 14.34 3.05
N ALA A 54 17.95 14.68 2.01
CA ALA A 54 19.28 15.29 2.16
C ALA A 54 19.32 16.51 3.10
N ASN A 55 18.19 17.22 3.25
CA ASN A 55 18.05 18.38 4.15
C ASN A 55 17.52 18.02 5.55
N GLY A 56 17.53 16.74 5.93
CA GLY A 56 17.09 16.25 7.25
C GLY A 56 15.58 16.30 7.49
N LYS A 57 14.75 16.58 6.47
CA LYS A 57 13.28 16.61 6.59
C LYS A 57 12.69 15.24 6.27
N PRO A 58 11.68 14.73 7.01
CA PRO A 58 11.01 13.47 6.71
C PRO A 58 10.17 13.63 5.44
N TRP A 59 10.77 13.36 4.28
CA TRP A 59 10.25 13.84 3.00
C TRP A 59 10.25 12.78 1.91
N ALA A 60 10.72 11.56 2.20
CA ALA A 60 10.35 10.42 1.37
C ALA A 60 8.82 10.23 1.49
N SER A 61 8.12 10.29 0.34
CA SER A 61 6.65 10.26 0.27
C SER A 61 6.07 9.11 1.08
N ASN A 62 6.75 7.97 1.05
CA ASN A 62 6.32 6.75 1.71
C ASN A 62 6.19 6.89 3.23
N ILE A 63 7.07 7.65 3.89
CA ILE A 63 7.17 7.66 5.36
C ILE A 63 6.79 8.98 6.02
N ARG A 64 6.73 10.08 5.25
CA ARG A 64 6.38 11.42 5.76
C ARG A 64 5.11 11.46 6.63
N PRO A 65 4.00 10.81 6.26
CA PRO A 65 2.78 10.81 7.09
C PRO A 65 2.99 10.20 8.49
N PHE A 66 3.95 9.30 8.62
CA PHE A 66 4.27 8.56 9.84
C PHE A 66 5.25 9.32 10.72
N ILE A 67 6.39 9.76 10.16
CA ILE A 67 7.45 10.39 10.96
C ILE A 67 7.10 11.83 11.34
N LYS A 68 6.24 12.55 10.59
CA LYS A 68 5.91 13.94 10.95
C LYS A 68 5.27 14.10 12.33
N GLN A 69 4.70 13.02 12.87
CA GLN A 69 4.13 13.00 14.22
C GLN A 69 5.19 12.85 15.32
N TYR A 70 6.41 12.47 14.93
CA TYR A 70 7.58 12.30 15.77
C TYR A 70 8.74 13.13 15.23
N PRO A 71 8.64 14.47 15.31
CA PRO A 71 9.67 15.38 14.76
C PRO A 71 11.03 15.23 15.45
N LYS A 72 11.07 14.54 16.59
CA LYS A 72 12.24 14.26 17.41
C LYS A 72 12.34 12.75 17.65
N PRO A 73 13.51 12.11 17.39
CA PRO A 73 13.69 10.67 17.62
C PRO A 73 13.35 10.22 19.04
N GLU A 74 13.53 11.10 20.03
CA GLU A 74 13.23 10.81 21.43
C GLU A 74 11.75 10.48 21.67
N GLY A 75 10.84 11.01 20.84
CA GLY A 75 9.41 10.70 20.89
C GLY A 75 9.08 9.24 20.53
N LEU A 76 10.02 8.52 19.91
CA LEU A 76 9.90 7.10 19.57
C LEU A 76 10.42 6.16 20.66
N ASN A 77 11.18 6.67 21.64
CA ASN A 77 11.84 5.83 22.65
C ASN A 77 10.85 4.93 23.40
N ARG A 78 9.64 5.41 23.69
CA ARG A 78 8.59 4.62 24.35
C ARG A 78 8.17 3.36 23.58
N PHE A 79 8.37 3.31 22.27
CA PHE A 79 8.07 2.13 21.45
C PHE A 79 9.20 1.11 21.45
N PHE A 80 10.40 1.52 21.87
CA PHE A 80 11.57 0.65 21.93
C PHE A 80 11.65 -0.14 23.24
N ASP A 81 10.87 0.24 24.25
CA ASP A 81 10.78 -0.45 25.54
C ASP A 81 10.34 -1.92 25.37
N ASN A 82 10.99 -2.83 26.08
CA ASN A 82 10.57 -4.22 26.13
C ASN A 82 9.19 -4.34 26.78
N VAL A 83 8.34 -5.18 26.21
CA VAL A 83 7.00 -5.43 26.75
C VAL A 83 7.07 -6.54 27.79
N ASN A 84 6.71 -6.19 29.03
CA ASN A 84 6.55 -7.15 30.12
C ASN A 84 5.09 -7.66 30.18
N PRO A 85 4.88 -8.92 30.62
CA PRO A 85 3.56 -9.41 31.00
C PRO A 85 2.91 -8.52 32.07
N GLY A 86 1.58 -8.37 32.02
CA GLY A 86 0.82 -7.59 32.99
C GLY A 86 -0.67 -7.82 32.83
N GLU A 87 -1.50 -6.86 33.27
CA GLU A 87 -2.97 -7.01 33.30
C GLU A 87 -3.71 -6.27 32.16
N LYS A 88 -3.03 -5.40 31.41
CA LYS A 88 -3.67 -4.59 30.37
C LYS A 88 -3.74 -5.34 29.05
N TYR A 89 -4.94 -5.44 28.47
CA TYR A 89 -5.16 -6.11 27.20
C TYR A 89 -4.73 -5.24 26.01
N CYS A 90 -3.99 -5.82 25.07
CA CYS A 90 -3.70 -5.19 23.78
C CYS A 90 -4.68 -5.67 22.69
N SER A 91 -5.48 -4.76 22.13
CA SER A 91 -6.46 -5.06 21.07
C SER A 91 -5.84 -5.56 19.76
N TYR A 92 -4.54 -5.35 19.55
CA TYR A 92 -3.84 -5.68 18.31
C TYR A 92 -3.19 -7.07 18.31
N CYS A 93 -2.58 -7.51 19.42
CA CYS A 93 -1.95 -8.84 19.52
C CYS A 93 -2.65 -9.78 20.51
N GLY A 94 -3.66 -9.31 21.25
CA GLY A 94 -4.41 -10.12 22.22
C GLY A 94 -3.66 -10.46 23.51
N ARG A 95 -2.43 -9.98 23.70
CA ARG A 95 -1.63 -10.24 24.92
C ARG A 95 -2.05 -9.33 26.07
N LEU A 96 -1.91 -9.83 27.31
CA LEU A 96 -1.96 -9.03 28.54
C LEU A 96 -0.54 -8.54 28.88
N VAL A 97 -0.40 -7.22 29.07
CA VAL A 97 0.89 -6.54 29.19
C VAL A 97 0.83 -5.46 30.27
N GLU A 98 2.00 -5.01 30.74
CA GLU A 98 2.10 -3.97 31.77
C GLU A 98 1.63 -2.58 31.26
N LYS A 99 1.92 -2.27 30.00
CA LYS A 99 1.69 -0.96 29.39
C LYS A 99 0.97 -1.07 28.05
N THR A 100 -0.08 -0.28 27.91
CA THR A 100 -0.80 -0.04 26.66
C THR A 100 -1.16 1.44 26.58
N ASP A 101 -1.16 1.97 25.37
CA ASP A 101 -1.71 3.30 25.08
C ASP A 101 -3.02 3.17 24.31
N GLU A 102 -3.83 4.23 24.30
CA GLU A 102 -4.95 4.34 23.38
C GLU A 102 -4.43 4.47 21.95
N ASP A 103 -5.04 3.71 21.03
CA ASP A 103 -4.76 3.79 19.61
C ASP A 103 -5.16 5.18 19.10
N SER A 104 -4.15 5.93 18.69
CA SER A 104 -4.26 7.31 18.24
C SER A 104 -3.61 7.45 16.86
N MET A 105 -3.83 8.58 16.20
CA MET A 105 -3.12 8.92 14.95
C MET A 105 -1.59 8.77 15.08
N ILE A 106 -1.06 8.86 16.30
CA ILE A 106 0.35 8.73 16.63
C ILE A 106 0.82 7.29 16.42
N SER A 107 0.09 6.28 16.92
CA SER A 107 0.45 4.86 16.77
C SER A 107 0.22 4.31 15.36
N ASN A 108 -0.71 4.89 14.61
CA ASN A 108 -0.97 4.58 13.21
C ASN A 108 -1.47 5.88 12.53
N PRO A 109 -0.70 6.49 11.61
CA PRO A 109 -1.09 7.77 10.98
C PRO A 109 -2.28 7.67 10.04
N PHE A 110 -2.73 6.45 9.74
CA PHE A 110 -3.97 6.19 9.04
C PHE A 110 -5.08 5.73 9.99
N SER A 111 -4.83 5.73 11.29
CA SER A 111 -5.87 5.66 12.31
C SER A 111 -6.66 6.97 12.24
N VAL A 112 -7.96 6.85 12.02
CA VAL A 112 -8.87 7.98 12.16
C VAL A 112 -9.23 8.15 13.63
N LYS A 113 -9.63 9.36 14.04
CA LYS A 113 -10.15 9.59 15.40
C LYS A 113 -11.19 8.51 15.75
N ALA A 114 -11.22 8.05 17.00
CA ALA A 114 -12.10 6.96 17.46
C ALA A 114 -13.56 7.08 16.98
N ASN A 115 -14.07 8.32 16.88
CA ASN A 115 -15.43 8.62 16.43
C ASN A 115 -15.69 8.29 14.93
N ASN A 116 -14.64 8.21 14.12
CA ASN A 116 -14.68 7.88 12.68
C ASN A 116 -14.28 6.42 12.41
N PHE A 117 -13.92 5.67 13.45
CA PHE A 117 -13.29 4.36 13.36
C PHE A 117 -14.23 3.29 12.79
N ALA A 118 -15.54 3.40 13.06
CA ALA A 118 -16.58 2.51 12.54
C ALA A 118 -16.66 2.48 11.00
N ASN A 119 -16.29 3.59 10.35
CA ASN A 119 -16.30 3.70 8.89
C ASN A 119 -14.97 3.25 8.24
N PHE A 120 -13.90 3.14 9.03
CA PHE A 120 -12.54 2.89 8.53
C PHE A 120 -12.04 1.46 8.76
N TYR A 121 -12.53 0.80 9.81
CA TYR A 121 -12.21 -0.59 10.11
C TYR A 121 -13.53 -1.31 10.39
N ALA A 122 -13.93 -2.23 9.52
CA ALA A 122 -15.14 -3.07 9.70
C ALA A 122 -15.08 -3.94 10.97
N TYR A 123 -13.92 -3.99 11.64
CA TYR A 123 -13.70 -4.68 12.90
C TYR A 123 -13.58 -3.71 14.08
N GLY A 124 -14.72 -3.48 14.74
CA GLY A 124 -14.82 -3.10 16.15
C GLY A 124 -15.21 -1.65 16.43
N HIS A 125 -16.38 -1.48 17.04
CA HIS A 125 -16.72 -0.29 17.80
C HIS A 125 -15.93 -0.30 19.14
N GLY A 126 -15.12 0.72 19.42
CA GLY A 126 -14.47 0.92 20.72
C GLY A 126 -13.07 1.51 20.68
N TYR A 127 -12.61 2.05 21.82
CA TYR A 127 -11.23 2.47 22.04
C TYR A 127 -10.30 1.24 21.97
N LYS A 128 -9.46 1.16 20.92
CA LYS A 128 -8.45 0.11 20.84
C LYS A 128 -7.24 0.50 21.68
N THR A 129 -6.69 -0.44 22.43
CA THR A 129 -5.44 -0.27 23.18
C THR A 129 -4.31 -1.00 22.48
N VAL A 130 -3.13 -0.39 22.44
CA VAL A 130 -1.98 -0.91 21.69
C VAL A 130 -0.75 -0.99 22.61
N CYS A 131 -0.04 -2.12 22.58
CA CYS A 131 1.19 -2.29 23.34
C CYS A 131 2.42 -1.77 22.57
N PRO A 132 3.53 -1.46 23.26
CA PRO A 132 4.75 -0.94 22.64
C PRO A 132 5.29 -1.77 21.48
N ASP A 133 5.16 -3.10 21.55
CA ASP A 133 5.57 -4.02 20.49
C ASP A 133 4.72 -3.84 19.20
N CYS A 134 3.39 -3.72 19.35
CA CYS A 134 2.50 -3.46 18.21
C CYS A 134 2.67 -2.05 17.65
N GLN A 135 2.91 -1.06 18.52
CA GLN A 135 3.22 0.31 18.09
C GLN A 135 4.53 0.34 17.27
N PHE A 136 5.56 -0.39 17.71
CA PHE A 136 6.81 -0.49 16.97
C PHE A 136 6.61 -1.09 15.57
N LEU A 137 5.81 -2.15 15.43
CA LEU A 137 5.44 -2.66 14.10
C LEU A 137 4.72 -1.60 13.26
N GLY A 138 3.80 -0.85 13.84
CA GLY A 138 3.11 0.25 13.15
C GLY A 138 4.06 1.36 12.66
N VAL A 139 5.08 1.71 13.46
CA VAL A 139 6.13 2.68 13.07
C VAL A 139 6.97 2.16 11.89
N MET A 140 7.25 0.86 11.86
CA MET A 140 8.07 0.24 10.82
C MET A 140 7.30 -0.01 9.51
N ALA A 141 5.98 -0.21 9.58
CA ALA A 141 5.12 -0.58 8.45
C ALA A 141 5.30 0.22 7.15
N PRO A 142 5.48 1.56 7.16
CA PRO A 142 5.62 2.36 5.94
C PRO A 142 6.77 1.95 5.04
N LEU A 143 7.84 1.41 5.64
CA LEU A 143 9.05 1.01 4.94
C LEU A 143 8.84 -0.26 4.10
N ALA A 144 7.74 -0.99 4.33
CA ALA A 144 7.35 -2.12 3.51
C ALA A 144 6.36 -1.77 2.39
N LEU A 145 5.78 -0.56 2.39
CA LEU A 145 4.74 -0.19 1.43
C LEU A 145 5.35 0.19 0.08
N PHE A 146 4.75 -0.32 -0.99
CA PHE A 146 4.94 0.22 -2.33
C PHE A 146 4.17 1.53 -2.45
N TYR A 147 4.69 2.48 -3.23
CA TYR A 147 4.03 3.76 -3.38
C TYR A 147 4.24 4.37 -4.76
N THR A 148 3.26 5.16 -5.17
CA THR A 148 3.39 6.17 -6.23
C THR A 148 3.01 7.54 -5.67
N THR A 149 3.64 8.59 -6.19
CA THR A 149 3.31 9.97 -5.84
C THR A 149 2.82 10.72 -7.06
N SER A 150 1.69 11.41 -6.92
CA SER A 150 1.16 12.34 -7.90
C SER A 150 0.95 13.71 -7.26
N PHE A 151 0.81 14.74 -8.09
CA PHE A 151 0.52 16.10 -7.65
C PHE A 151 -0.82 16.53 -8.22
N SER A 152 -1.75 16.90 -7.34
CA SER A 152 -3.01 17.54 -7.70
C SER A 152 -2.93 18.98 -7.20
N SER A 153 -2.72 19.93 -8.11
CA SER A 153 -2.45 21.34 -7.81
C SER A 153 -1.29 21.54 -6.81
N SER A 154 -1.58 21.91 -5.56
CA SER A 154 -0.63 22.08 -4.45
C SER A 154 -0.50 20.84 -3.56
N ASP A 155 -1.43 19.90 -3.68
CA ASP A 155 -1.55 18.77 -2.78
C ASP A 155 -0.80 17.58 -3.35
N LYS A 156 0.00 16.96 -2.48
CA LYS A 156 0.73 15.75 -2.80
C LYS A 156 -0.17 14.56 -2.51
N GLN A 157 -0.52 13.81 -3.55
CA GLN A 157 -1.25 12.55 -3.38
C GLN A 157 -0.26 11.39 -3.38
N ILE A 158 -0.45 10.47 -2.45
CA ILE A 158 0.41 9.29 -2.31
C ILE A 158 -0.50 8.08 -2.26
N THR A 159 -0.29 7.17 -3.20
CA THR A 159 -1.00 5.89 -3.25
C THR A 159 -0.06 4.81 -2.79
N TYR A 160 -0.44 4.08 -1.75
CA TYR A 160 0.27 2.96 -1.17
C TYR A 160 -0.35 1.64 -1.62
N ILE A 161 0.52 0.67 -1.89
CA ILE A 161 0.15 -0.70 -2.21
C ILE A 161 0.92 -1.64 -1.30
N PHE A 162 0.24 -2.66 -0.77
CA PHE A 162 0.91 -3.71 -0.02
C PHE A 162 0.22 -5.06 -0.23
N PRO A 163 1.00 -6.12 -0.57
CA PRO A 163 0.46 -7.47 -0.68
C PRO A 163 0.26 -8.09 0.70
N GLU A 164 -0.85 -8.76 0.93
CA GLU A 164 -1.10 -9.59 2.10
C GLU A 164 -1.40 -11.03 1.64
N GLY A 165 -0.45 -11.93 1.91
CA GLY A 165 -0.63 -13.36 1.73
C GLY A 165 -1.43 -13.99 2.87
N LYS A 166 -1.70 -15.30 2.77
CA LYS A 166 -2.44 -16.04 3.81
C LYS A 166 -1.71 -16.01 5.15
N THR A 167 -0.38 -16.04 5.10
CA THR A 167 0.50 -15.95 6.27
C THR A 167 1.46 -14.78 6.14
N LEU A 168 2.08 -14.36 7.25
CA LEU A 168 3.19 -13.41 7.23
C LEU A 168 4.36 -13.91 6.38
N GLU A 169 4.67 -15.21 6.42
CA GLU A 169 5.74 -15.80 5.60
C GLU A 169 5.47 -15.64 4.10
N GLU A 170 4.24 -15.93 3.66
CA GLU A 170 3.83 -15.72 2.27
C GLU A 170 3.85 -14.23 1.93
N THR A 171 3.38 -13.37 2.84
CA THR A 171 3.41 -11.91 2.70
C THR A 171 4.84 -11.40 2.46
N LEU A 172 5.81 -11.86 3.25
CA LEU A 172 7.22 -11.51 3.09
C LEU A 172 7.76 -11.98 1.73
N LYS A 173 7.45 -13.22 1.33
CA LYS A 173 7.85 -13.76 0.03
C LYS A 173 7.34 -12.90 -1.13
N ILE A 174 6.07 -12.49 -1.08
CA ILE A 174 5.46 -11.66 -2.11
C ILE A 174 6.07 -10.25 -2.11
N ASN A 175 6.27 -9.64 -0.94
CA ASN A 175 6.87 -8.32 -0.83
C ASN A 175 8.30 -8.30 -1.40
N ASN A 176 9.13 -9.29 -1.06
CA ASN A 176 10.49 -9.44 -1.60
C ASN A 176 10.50 -9.63 -3.12
N TRP A 177 9.54 -10.40 -3.65
CA TRP A 177 9.36 -10.55 -5.10
C TRP A 177 8.99 -9.21 -5.77
N MET A 178 8.03 -8.47 -5.22
CA MET A 178 7.67 -7.14 -5.72
C MET A 178 8.86 -6.16 -5.66
N ASP A 179 9.64 -6.18 -4.58
CA ASP A 179 10.82 -5.32 -4.41
C ASP A 179 11.91 -5.62 -5.44
N THR A 180 12.10 -6.90 -5.78
CA THR A 180 13.11 -7.34 -6.75
C THR A 180 12.75 -6.93 -8.18
N ILE A 181 11.45 -6.93 -8.50
CA ILE A 181 10.94 -6.60 -9.84
C ILE A 181 10.71 -5.09 -10.00
N GLY A 182 10.37 -4.44 -8.90
CA GLY A 182 10.19 -3.00 -8.80
C GLY A 182 11.48 -2.26 -9.18
N ALA A 183 11.32 -1.14 -9.87
CA ALA A 183 12.43 -0.24 -10.15
C ALA A 183 12.20 1.05 -9.37
N LYS A 184 13.13 1.38 -8.45
CA LYS A 184 13.09 2.60 -7.65
C LYS A 184 13.26 3.83 -8.54
N SER A 185 12.47 4.86 -8.27
CA SER A 185 12.53 6.19 -8.86
C SER A 185 12.30 7.25 -7.77
N ALA A 186 12.51 8.53 -8.09
CA ALA A 186 12.34 9.61 -7.12
C ALA A 186 10.91 9.72 -6.54
N TYR A 187 9.89 9.26 -7.28
CA TYR A 187 8.48 9.44 -6.95
C TYR A 187 7.70 8.11 -6.77
N SER A 188 8.38 6.98 -6.93
CA SER A 188 7.78 5.66 -6.83
C SER A 188 8.85 4.59 -6.66
N ASN A 189 8.56 3.55 -5.88
CA ASN A 189 9.40 2.34 -5.84
C ASN A 189 9.00 1.28 -6.89
N ILE A 190 8.02 1.59 -7.75
CA ILE A 190 7.65 0.81 -8.94
C ILE A 190 7.53 1.75 -10.16
N LYS A 191 8.55 1.75 -11.03
CA LYS A 191 8.47 2.40 -12.34
C LYS A 191 7.39 1.74 -13.20
N LEU A 192 6.38 2.53 -13.59
CA LEU A 192 5.27 2.10 -14.46
C LEU A 192 5.58 2.49 -15.91
N SER A 193 5.45 1.55 -16.85
CA SER A 193 5.73 1.78 -18.28
C SER A 193 4.52 2.39 -19.01
N THR A 194 4.19 3.64 -18.69
CA THR A 194 2.99 4.34 -19.20
C THR A 194 3.32 5.71 -19.78
N LYS A 195 2.53 6.17 -20.77
CA LYS A 195 2.67 7.53 -21.31
C LYS A 195 2.15 8.57 -20.33
N PHE A 196 1.03 8.27 -19.68
CA PHE A 196 0.44 9.11 -18.65
C PHE A 196 0.55 8.40 -17.30
N TYR A 197 1.28 9.01 -16.37
CA TYR A 197 1.50 8.42 -15.05
C TYR A 197 0.20 8.50 -14.23
N PRO A 198 -0.19 7.41 -13.53
CA PRO A 198 -1.43 7.41 -12.76
C PRO A 198 -1.36 8.42 -11.60
N SER A 199 -2.47 9.11 -11.38
CA SER A 199 -2.70 10.00 -10.24
C SER A 199 -3.74 9.46 -9.27
N GLN A 200 -4.61 8.55 -9.72
CA GLN A 200 -5.72 7.99 -8.97
C GLN A 200 -5.39 6.58 -8.45
N PRO A 201 -6.07 6.11 -7.38
CA PRO A 201 -5.64 4.93 -6.66
C PRO A 201 -5.90 3.61 -7.39
N TYR A 202 -7.07 3.41 -7.99
CA TYR A 202 -7.40 2.13 -8.63
C TYR A 202 -6.58 1.92 -9.91
N GLU A 203 -6.37 2.97 -10.71
CA GLU A 203 -5.45 2.90 -11.85
C GLU A 203 -4.01 2.62 -11.40
N THR A 204 -3.56 3.21 -10.28
CA THR A 204 -2.22 2.94 -9.74
C THR A 204 -2.07 1.46 -9.41
N LEU A 205 -3.05 0.86 -8.71
CA LEU A 205 -3.02 -0.56 -8.38
C LEU A 205 -3.01 -1.43 -9.63
N LEU A 206 -3.95 -1.19 -10.55
CA LEU A 206 -4.09 -1.98 -11.77
C LEU A 206 -2.81 -1.95 -12.61
N MET A 207 -2.22 -0.77 -12.80
CA MET A 207 -0.99 -0.60 -13.58
C MET A 207 0.22 -1.19 -12.88
N THR A 208 0.28 -1.09 -11.55
CA THR A 208 1.34 -1.73 -10.75
C THR A 208 1.32 -3.24 -10.94
N LEU A 209 0.14 -3.86 -10.80
CA LEU A 209 -0.02 -5.29 -11.00
C LEU A 209 0.31 -5.67 -12.45
N TYR A 210 -0.12 -4.88 -13.44
CA TYR A 210 0.22 -5.15 -14.83
C TYR A 210 1.73 -5.07 -15.10
N GLU A 211 2.44 -4.10 -14.52
CA GLU A 211 3.90 -3.97 -14.68
C GLU A 211 4.64 -5.15 -14.04
N LEU A 212 4.22 -5.59 -12.84
CA LEU A 212 4.76 -6.79 -12.19
C LEU A 212 4.53 -8.03 -13.04
N PHE A 213 3.33 -8.18 -13.59
CA PHE A 213 2.98 -9.27 -14.51
C PHE A 213 3.84 -9.24 -15.78
N LYS A 214 4.02 -8.08 -16.44
CA LYS A 214 4.85 -7.97 -17.64
C LYS A 214 6.28 -8.46 -17.41
N LYS A 215 6.85 -8.14 -16.26
CA LYS A 215 8.23 -8.47 -15.91
C LYS A 215 8.43 -9.92 -15.45
N SER A 216 7.42 -10.52 -14.81
CA SER A 216 7.56 -11.85 -14.18
C SER A 216 6.69 -12.94 -14.76
N ARG A 217 5.69 -12.57 -15.59
CA ARG A 217 4.63 -13.44 -16.14
C ARG A 217 3.75 -14.12 -15.09
N MET A 218 3.80 -13.62 -13.86
CA MET A 218 2.99 -14.12 -12.75
C MET A 218 2.52 -13.00 -11.84
N LEU A 219 1.42 -13.22 -11.14
CA LEU A 219 0.98 -12.49 -9.97
C LEU A 219 0.72 -13.49 -8.86
N PHE A 220 1.13 -13.15 -7.64
CA PHE A 220 0.85 -13.98 -6.48
C PHE A 220 -0.61 -13.83 -6.08
N ASN A 221 -1.25 -14.94 -5.72
CA ASN A 221 -2.60 -14.90 -5.18
C ASN A 221 -2.56 -14.36 -3.75
N ALA A 222 -2.97 -13.11 -3.57
CA ALA A 222 -2.89 -12.37 -2.33
C ALA A 222 -3.95 -11.26 -2.31
N THR A 223 -4.25 -10.76 -1.12
CA THR A 223 -5.02 -9.53 -0.97
C THR A 223 -4.08 -8.35 -1.18
N TYR A 224 -4.34 -7.54 -2.20
CA TYR A 224 -3.59 -6.31 -2.43
C TYR A 224 -4.34 -5.13 -1.82
N HIS A 225 -3.76 -4.55 -0.78
CA HIS A 225 -4.30 -3.37 -0.11
C HIS A 225 -3.89 -2.11 -0.86
N LEU A 226 -4.81 -1.15 -0.90
CA LEU A 226 -4.69 0.12 -1.60
C LEU A 226 -5.11 1.25 -0.67
N ILE A 227 -4.18 2.14 -0.35
CA ILE A 227 -4.45 3.30 0.50
C ILE A 227 -4.00 4.55 -0.24
N GLN A 228 -4.89 5.52 -0.44
CA GLN A 228 -4.50 6.83 -0.95
C GLN A 228 -4.66 7.90 0.10
N ILE A 229 -3.68 8.79 0.16
CA ILE A 229 -3.72 9.97 1.01
C ILE A 229 -3.49 11.25 0.22
N SER A 230 -4.04 12.35 0.75
CA SER A 230 -3.59 13.71 0.45
C SER A 230 -2.68 14.21 1.58
N ASP A 231 -1.48 14.67 1.23
CA ASP A 231 -0.54 15.31 2.14
C ASP A 231 -0.43 16.80 1.80
N GLN A 232 -1.04 17.63 2.66
CA GLN A 232 -1.04 19.09 2.59
C GLN A 232 0.09 19.69 3.44
N GLY A 233 1.09 18.87 3.79
CA GLY A 233 2.27 19.24 4.55
C GLY A 233 2.08 19.25 6.06
N ARG A 234 1.01 19.88 6.57
CA ARG A 234 0.66 19.81 8.01
C ARG A 234 -0.33 18.68 8.28
N THR A 235 -1.35 18.56 7.45
CA THR A 235 -2.42 17.55 7.56
C THR A 235 -2.19 16.42 6.56
N THR A 236 -2.56 15.20 6.96
CA THR A 236 -2.71 14.07 6.05
C THR A 236 -4.13 13.57 6.15
N THR A 237 -4.78 13.40 5.01
CA THR A 237 -6.16 12.90 4.92
C THR A 237 -6.15 11.63 4.12
N VAL A 238 -6.73 10.55 4.66
CA VAL A 238 -6.96 9.33 3.88
C VAL A 238 -8.15 9.56 2.95
N LEU A 239 -7.93 9.35 1.66
CA LEU A 239 -8.93 9.50 0.60
C LEU A 239 -9.57 8.16 0.26
N VAL A 240 -8.76 7.10 0.18
CA VAL A 240 -9.18 5.75 -0.18
C VAL A 240 -8.47 4.75 0.73
N ASN A 241 -9.19 3.71 1.15
CA ASN A 241 -8.68 2.52 1.83
C ASN A 241 -9.52 1.33 1.36
N ASP A 242 -8.97 0.52 0.46
CA ASP A 242 -9.67 -0.62 -0.14
C ASP A 242 -8.69 -1.79 -0.32
N SER A 243 -9.22 -2.95 -0.69
CA SER A 243 -8.46 -4.15 -0.96
C SER A 243 -9.00 -4.91 -2.17
N PHE A 244 -8.15 -5.75 -2.75
CA PHE A 244 -8.44 -6.54 -3.92
C PHE A 244 -7.89 -7.96 -3.81
N ASP A 245 -8.78 -8.95 -3.95
CA ASP A 245 -8.47 -10.37 -3.74
C ASP A 245 -8.47 -11.22 -5.03
N SER A 246 -9.04 -10.72 -6.12
CA SER A 246 -9.31 -11.53 -7.33
C SER A 246 -8.15 -11.54 -8.33
N VAL A 247 -6.93 -11.75 -7.85
CA VAL A 247 -5.70 -11.61 -8.64
C VAL A 247 -5.59 -12.64 -9.76
N GLU A 248 -6.10 -13.85 -9.55
CA GLU A 248 -6.10 -14.91 -10.56
C GLU A 248 -6.88 -14.50 -11.81
N LYS A 249 -8.08 -13.94 -11.63
CA LYS A 249 -8.89 -13.41 -12.75
C LYS A 249 -8.15 -12.32 -13.50
N LEU A 250 -7.46 -11.44 -12.76
CA LEU A 250 -6.72 -10.32 -13.35
C LEU A 250 -5.50 -10.80 -14.15
N GLN A 251 -4.78 -11.78 -13.62
CA GLN A 251 -3.69 -12.43 -14.34
C GLN A 251 -4.19 -13.09 -15.64
N ASN A 252 -5.34 -13.77 -15.59
CA ASN A 252 -5.92 -14.39 -16.78
C ASN A 252 -6.34 -13.35 -17.83
N LEU A 253 -6.93 -12.23 -17.40
CA LEU A 253 -7.21 -11.08 -18.26
C LEU A 253 -5.93 -10.59 -18.94
N PHE A 254 -4.85 -10.37 -18.19
CA PHE A 254 -3.58 -9.90 -18.76
C PHE A 254 -2.97 -10.89 -19.76
N LYS A 255 -2.98 -12.18 -19.44
CA LYS A 255 -2.51 -13.24 -20.36
C LYS A 255 -3.30 -13.26 -21.66
N LYS A 256 -4.63 -13.22 -21.58
CA LYS A 256 -5.50 -13.23 -22.76
C LYS A 256 -5.31 -11.97 -23.61
N LEU A 257 -5.27 -10.80 -22.97
CA LEU A 257 -5.07 -9.52 -23.65
C LEU A 257 -3.77 -9.54 -24.47
N GLU A 258 -2.65 -9.93 -23.85
CA GLU A 258 -1.37 -9.98 -24.55
C GLU A 258 -1.31 -11.07 -25.62
N SER A 259 -1.98 -12.20 -25.42
CA SER A 259 -2.06 -13.26 -26.45
C SER A 259 -2.81 -12.82 -27.71
N LEU A 260 -3.71 -11.85 -27.58
CA LEU A 260 -4.41 -11.22 -28.69
C LEU A 260 -3.65 -10.02 -29.28
N GLY A 261 -2.44 -9.72 -28.79
CA GLY A 261 -1.62 -8.59 -29.22
C GLY A 261 -2.00 -7.26 -28.56
N GLY A 262 -2.85 -7.28 -27.53
CA GLY A 262 -3.26 -6.09 -26.79
C GLY A 262 -2.27 -5.65 -25.71
N GLN A 263 -2.30 -4.36 -25.36
CA GLN A 263 -1.48 -3.78 -24.29
C GLN A 263 -2.34 -2.95 -23.34
N LEU A 264 -2.37 -3.33 -22.05
CA LEU A 264 -3.27 -2.69 -21.08
C LEU A 264 -2.97 -1.20 -20.89
N ASN A 265 -1.69 -0.81 -20.85
CA ASN A 265 -1.31 0.59 -20.67
C ASN A 265 -1.85 1.47 -21.80
N ASP A 266 -1.75 1.01 -23.04
CA ASP A 266 -2.21 1.74 -24.21
C ASP A 266 -3.75 1.77 -24.30
N PHE A 267 -4.39 0.68 -23.87
CA PHE A 267 -5.84 0.63 -23.71
C PHE A 267 -6.31 1.67 -22.68
N LEU A 268 -5.73 1.69 -21.48
CA LEU A 268 -6.07 2.65 -20.43
C LEU A 268 -5.73 4.10 -20.80
N ASP A 269 -4.59 4.32 -21.46
CA ASP A 269 -4.17 5.65 -21.95
C ASP A 269 -5.13 6.20 -23.01
N SER A 270 -5.92 5.35 -23.68
CA SER A 270 -6.98 5.77 -24.61
C SER A 270 -8.21 6.36 -23.90
N PHE A 271 -8.29 6.30 -22.57
CA PHE A 271 -9.37 6.93 -21.80
C PHE A 271 -8.94 8.23 -21.11
N ILE A 272 -7.79 8.77 -21.51
CA ILE A 272 -7.31 10.08 -21.06
C ILE A 272 -7.56 11.10 -22.14
N TYR A 273 -8.23 12.18 -21.78
CA TYR A 273 -8.44 13.32 -22.65
C TYR A 273 -7.94 14.61 -21.99
N LYS A 274 -7.83 15.68 -22.79
CA LYS A 274 -7.46 17.00 -22.30
C LYS A 274 -8.67 17.91 -22.33
N GLU A 275 -8.93 18.60 -21.22
CA GLU A 275 -9.96 19.62 -21.11
C GLU A 275 -9.32 20.85 -20.47
N GLU A 276 -9.43 22.02 -21.13
CA GLU A 276 -8.81 23.28 -20.68
C GLU A 276 -7.30 23.16 -20.34
N GLY A 277 -6.57 22.32 -21.08
CA GLY A 277 -5.15 22.07 -20.88
C GLY A 277 -4.79 21.13 -19.72
N LYS A 278 -5.77 20.61 -18.98
CA LYS A 278 -5.59 19.61 -17.92
C LYS A 278 -5.85 18.21 -18.45
N LEU A 279 -5.08 17.23 -17.96
CA LEU A 279 -5.35 15.81 -18.23
C LEU A 279 -6.52 15.35 -17.35
N ILE A 280 -7.54 14.79 -17.99
CA ILE A 280 -8.73 14.25 -17.34
C ILE A 280 -8.58 12.73 -17.31
N THR A 281 -8.72 12.14 -16.12
CA THR A 281 -8.36 10.74 -15.79
C THR A 281 -9.51 9.97 -15.15
N GLU A 282 -10.66 10.61 -14.96
CA GLU A 282 -11.81 10.10 -14.23
C GLU A 282 -12.40 8.85 -14.89
N ILE A 283 -12.43 8.81 -16.23
CA ILE A 283 -12.88 7.64 -16.99
C ILE A 283 -11.92 6.48 -16.78
N ARG A 284 -10.61 6.74 -16.90
CA ARG A 284 -9.56 5.74 -16.68
C ARG A 284 -9.60 5.17 -15.26
N GLU A 285 -9.81 6.01 -14.26
CA GLU A 285 -9.94 5.58 -12.87
C GLU A 285 -11.19 4.74 -12.64
N SER A 286 -12.35 5.20 -13.14
CA SER A 286 -13.61 4.46 -13.04
C SER A 286 -13.52 3.10 -13.75
N LEU A 287 -12.89 3.06 -14.92
CA LEU A 287 -12.61 1.83 -15.65
C LEU A 287 -11.70 0.90 -14.84
N SER A 288 -10.61 1.42 -14.29
CA SER A 288 -9.65 0.64 -13.49
C SER A 288 -10.32 0.03 -12.26
N HIS A 289 -11.16 0.79 -11.56
CA HIS A 289 -11.95 0.30 -10.45
C HIS A 289 -12.89 -0.83 -10.89
N LYS A 290 -13.62 -0.66 -12.00
CA LYS A 290 -14.52 -1.68 -12.53
C LYS A 290 -13.78 -2.96 -12.95
N ILE A 291 -12.60 -2.83 -13.57
CA ILE A 291 -11.74 -3.98 -13.93
C ILE A 291 -11.30 -4.73 -12.68
N LEU A 292 -10.80 -4.01 -11.67
CA LEU A 292 -10.37 -4.61 -10.40
C LEU A 292 -11.55 -5.27 -9.67
N LYS A 293 -12.77 -4.74 -9.75
CA LYS A 293 -13.93 -5.39 -9.12
C LYS A 293 -14.63 -6.41 -10.03
N PHE A 294 -14.13 -6.62 -11.26
CA PHE A 294 -14.75 -7.47 -12.28
C PHE A 294 -16.24 -7.15 -12.54
N ASN A 295 -16.57 -5.87 -12.56
CA ASN A 295 -17.92 -5.39 -12.87
C ASN A 295 -18.20 -5.47 -14.38
N GLU A 296 -19.47 -5.49 -14.78
CA GLU A 296 -19.85 -5.34 -16.19
C GLU A 296 -19.32 -4.01 -16.77
N LEU A 297 -18.75 -4.07 -17.97
CA LEU A 297 -18.02 -2.97 -18.59
C LEU A 297 -18.68 -2.45 -19.87
N GLU A 298 -19.54 -3.24 -20.51
CA GLU A 298 -20.11 -3.01 -21.83
C GLU A 298 -20.75 -1.61 -21.91
N ARG A 299 -21.76 -1.37 -21.08
CA ARG A 299 -22.47 -0.09 -21.04
C ARG A 299 -21.55 1.08 -20.66
N PHE A 300 -20.61 0.85 -19.76
CA PHE A 300 -19.68 1.88 -19.32
C PHE A 300 -18.73 2.27 -20.47
N LEU A 301 -18.22 1.29 -21.21
CA LEU A 301 -17.32 1.51 -22.33
C LEU A 301 -18.04 2.15 -23.51
N GLU A 302 -19.26 1.72 -23.84
CA GLU A 302 -20.10 2.35 -24.87
C GLU A 302 -20.29 3.85 -24.60
N MET A 303 -20.70 4.20 -23.38
CA MET A 303 -20.87 5.60 -22.97
C MET A 303 -19.55 6.37 -22.99
N SER A 304 -18.45 5.74 -22.57
CA SER A 304 -17.13 6.35 -22.55
C SER A 304 -16.62 6.64 -23.96
N ILE A 305 -16.72 5.67 -24.87
CA ILE A 305 -16.30 5.81 -26.27
C ILE A 305 -17.07 6.94 -26.94
N PHE A 306 -18.39 7.01 -26.73
CA PHE A 306 -19.21 8.10 -27.26
C PHE A 306 -18.76 9.47 -26.75
N LYS A 307 -18.39 9.57 -25.46
CA LYS A 307 -17.88 10.82 -24.87
C LYS A 307 -16.50 11.23 -25.40
N LEU A 308 -15.64 10.26 -25.71
CA LEU A 308 -14.27 10.52 -26.13
C LEU A 308 -14.18 11.02 -27.58
N ASP A 309 -15.10 10.59 -28.46
CA ASP A 309 -15.14 10.97 -29.87
C ASP A 309 -13.85 10.65 -30.66
N TYR A 310 -13.11 9.62 -30.23
CA TYR A 310 -11.98 9.06 -30.96
C TYR A 310 -11.82 7.55 -30.75
N PRO A 311 -11.12 6.83 -31.65
CA PRO A 311 -10.94 5.39 -31.54
C PRO A 311 -10.15 4.98 -30.28
N VAL A 312 -10.67 4.00 -29.53
CA VAL A 312 -9.99 3.40 -28.38
C VAL A 312 -9.07 2.27 -28.85
N LYS A 313 -7.77 2.36 -28.53
CA LYS A 313 -6.80 1.31 -28.90
C LYS A 313 -7.04 0.03 -28.10
N TYR A 314 -6.88 -1.11 -28.76
CA TYR A 314 -7.00 -2.45 -28.17
C TYR A 314 -8.36 -2.77 -27.52
N LEU A 315 -9.42 -2.02 -27.85
CA LEU A 315 -10.75 -2.23 -27.28
C LEU A 315 -11.29 -3.64 -27.57
N HIS A 316 -11.14 -4.12 -28.81
CA HIS A 316 -11.60 -5.44 -29.22
C HIS A 316 -10.86 -6.55 -28.47
N GLU A 317 -9.52 -6.47 -28.40
CA GLU A 317 -8.67 -7.42 -27.69
C GLU A 317 -9.01 -7.44 -26.20
N PHE A 318 -9.23 -6.27 -25.62
CA PHE A 318 -9.63 -6.13 -24.22
C PHE A 318 -10.99 -6.76 -23.94
N MET A 319 -12.04 -6.40 -24.70
CA MET A 319 -13.38 -6.94 -24.48
C MET A 319 -13.43 -8.45 -24.66
N LYS A 320 -12.75 -8.97 -25.69
CA LYS A 320 -12.63 -10.42 -25.91
C LYS A 320 -11.91 -11.13 -24.76
N SER A 321 -10.96 -10.47 -24.11
CA SER A 321 -10.23 -11.00 -22.96
C SER A 321 -10.98 -10.89 -21.64
N TYR A 322 -11.89 -9.91 -21.53
CA TYR A 322 -12.63 -9.60 -20.30
C TYR A 322 -13.90 -10.45 -20.14
N ILE A 323 -14.60 -10.74 -21.25
CA ILE A 323 -15.84 -11.52 -21.24
C ILE A 323 -15.57 -13.04 -21.11
N ASN A 324 -14.46 -13.52 -21.66
CA ASN A 324 -14.10 -14.95 -21.70
C ASN A 324 -13.18 -15.35 -20.57
#